data_AF-A0A1H5F298-F1
#
_entry.id   AF-A0A1H5F298-F1
#
_cell.length_a   1.000
_cell.length_b   1.000
_cell.length_c   1.000
_cell.angle_alpha   90.00
_cell.angle_beta   90.00
_cell.angle_gamma   90.00
#
_symmetry.space_group_name_H-M   'P 1'
#
loop_
_entity.id
_entity.type
_entity.pdbx_description
1 polymer ?
#
loop_
_entity_poly.entity_id
_entity_poly.type
_entity_poly.pdbx_seq_one_letter_code
_entity_poly.pdbx_strand_id
1 'polypeptide(L)'
;MAKSQQERNLASAEKDAARGAEELRLKTYPGTAAALATLMQRHGIKQKGEAMSLMLINLAAMPAEQSAPAFAIPRHEIHISESVARELAEFVAPDEPE
;
A
#
# COMPACT_ATOMS: atom_id res chain seq x y z
N MET A 1 -34.30 -9.29 -29.92
CA MET A 1 -32.85 -9.49 -30.15
C MET A 1 -32.14 -9.36 -28.81
N ALA A 2 -31.29 -10.32 -28.42
CA ALA A 2 -30.45 -10.15 -27.25
C ALA A 2 -29.44 -9.04 -27.52
N LYS A 3 -29.23 -8.13 -26.55
CA LYS A 3 -28.24 -7.06 -26.67
C LYS A 3 -26.85 -7.64 -26.93
N SER A 4 -26.06 -6.97 -27.76
CA SER A 4 -24.67 -7.34 -27.98
C SER A 4 -23.84 -7.11 -26.70
N GLN A 5 -22.71 -7.81 -26.55
CA GLN A 5 -21.81 -7.56 -25.42
C GLN A 5 -21.35 -6.09 -25.36
N GLN A 6 -21.16 -5.48 -26.53
CA GLN A 6 -20.71 -4.09 -26.67
C GLN A 6 -21.77 -3.10 -26.16
N GLU A 7 -23.05 -3.31 -26.51
CA GLU A 7 -24.17 -2.51 -26.00
C GLU A 7 -24.34 -2.65 -24.48
N ARG A 8 -24.09 -3.84 -23.93
CA ARG A 8 -24.12 -4.07 -22.47
C ARG A 8 -23.01 -3.35 -21.75
N ASN A 9 -21.78 -3.40 -22.28
CA ASN A 9 -20.63 -2.70 -21.72
C ASN A 9 -20.83 -1.18 -21.76
N LEU A 10 -21.35 -0.63 -22.88
CA LEU A 10 -21.65 0.79 -23.02
C LEU A 10 -22.69 1.25 -21.99
N ALA A 11 -23.79 0.52 -21.85
CA ALA A 11 -24.84 0.82 -20.89
C ALA A 11 -24.39 0.70 -19.42
N SER A 12 -23.37 -0.13 -19.13
CA SER A 12 -22.75 -0.17 -17.79
C SER A 12 -21.89 1.06 -17.59
N ALA A 13 -21.02 1.39 -18.55
CA ALA A 13 -20.15 2.56 -18.48
C ALA A 13 -20.93 3.87 -18.33
N GLU A 14 -22.07 4.02 -19.02
CA GLU A 14 -22.96 5.17 -18.87
C GLU A 14 -23.55 5.29 -17.45
N LYS A 15 -23.95 4.16 -16.85
CA LYS A 15 -24.46 4.14 -15.46
C LYS A 15 -23.38 4.44 -14.45
N ASP A 16 -22.17 3.95 -14.68
CA ASP A 16 -21.01 4.19 -13.83
C ASP A 16 -20.60 5.67 -13.91
N ALA A 17 -20.55 6.25 -15.11
CA ALA A 17 -20.32 7.67 -15.33
C ALA A 17 -21.39 8.55 -14.67
N ALA A 18 -22.68 8.19 -14.78
CA ALA A 18 -23.77 8.91 -14.14
C ALA A 18 -23.70 8.91 -12.60
N ARG A 19 -23.01 7.92 -12.01
CA ARG A 19 -22.75 7.82 -10.56
C ARG A 19 -21.42 8.44 -10.15
N GLY A 20 -20.66 9.02 -11.09
CA GLY A 20 -19.32 9.56 -10.84
C GLY A 20 -18.31 8.47 -10.47
N ALA A 21 -18.52 7.23 -10.92
CA ALA A 21 -17.59 6.15 -10.64
C ALA A 21 -16.26 6.38 -11.38
N GLU A 22 -15.17 6.40 -10.62
CA GLU A 22 -13.82 6.45 -11.16
C GLU A 22 -13.20 5.06 -11.19
N GLU A 23 -12.58 4.69 -12.31
CA GLU A 23 -11.95 3.38 -12.45
C GLU A 23 -10.53 3.39 -11.86
N LEU A 24 -10.37 2.75 -10.69
CA LEU A 24 -9.06 2.55 -10.06
C LEU A 24 -8.41 1.24 -10.54
N ARG A 25 -7.46 1.33 -11.48
CA ARG A 25 -6.68 0.18 -11.97
C ARG A 25 -5.30 0.10 -11.31
N LEU A 26 -5.02 -1.03 -10.66
CA LEU A 26 -3.72 -1.32 -10.05
C LEU A 26 -3.11 -2.60 -10.64
N LYS A 27 -1.92 -2.48 -11.25
CA LYS A 27 -1.11 -3.67 -11.57
C LYS A 27 -0.61 -4.28 -10.26
N THR A 28 -1.05 -5.49 -9.95
CA THR A 28 -0.76 -6.15 -8.69
C THR A 28 0.30 -7.24 -8.89
N TYR A 29 1.47 -7.06 -8.27
CA TYR A 29 2.55 -8.05 -8.25
C TYR A 29 2.35 -9.08 -7.12
N PRO A 30 3.05 -10.24 -7.14
CA PRO A 30 2.81 -11.32 -6.17
C PRO A 30 2.86 -10.89 -4.69
N GLY A 31 3.81 -10.01 -4.32
CA GLY A 31 3.91 -9.51 -2.95
C GLY A 31 2.68 -8.73 -2.49
N THR A 32 2.21 -7.79 -3.31
CA THR A 32 0.99 -7.00 -3.03
C THR A 32 -0.26 -7.89 -3.01
N ALA A 33 -0.33 -8.88 -3.91
CA ALA A 33 -1.45 -9.83 -3.94
C ALA A 33 -1.50 -10.69 -2.67
N ALA A 34 -0.34 -11.15 -2.16
CA ALA A 34 -0.25 -11.92 -0.93
C ALA A 34 -0.61 -11.09 0.31
N ALA A 35 -0.18 -9.82 0.35
CA ALA A 35 -0.57 -8.89 1.41
C ALA A 35 -2.09 -8.67 1.44
N LEU A 36 -2.71 -8.42 0.28
CA LEU A 36 -4.16 -8.28 0.17
C LEU A 36 -4.89 -9.56 0.62
N ALA A 37 -4.42 -10.74 0.20
CA ALA A 37 -5.01 -12.01 0.61
C ALA A 37 -4.92 -12.23 2.13
N THR A 38 -3.79 -11.86 2.75
CA THR A 38 -3.59 -11.93 4.20
C THR A 38 -4.60 -11.07 4.95
N LEU A 39 -4.82 -9.82 4.50
CA LEU A 39 -5.77 -8.89 5.11
C LEU A 39 -7.21 -9.38 4.92
N MET A 40 -7.55 -9.85 3.71
CA MET A 40 -8.85 -10.45 3.43
C MET A 40 -9.14 -11.64 4.33
N GLN A 41 -8.20 -12.56 4.49
CA GLN A 41 -8.35 -13.72 5.37
C GLN A 41 -8.50 -13.30 6.83
N ARG A 42 -7.68 -12.36 7.31
CA ARG A 42 -7.71 -11.85 8.69
C ARG A 42 -9.07 -11.28 9.07
N HIS A 43 -9.74 -10.62 8.12
CA HIS A 43 -11.00 -9.92 8.37
C HIS A 43 -12.23 -10.62 7.75
N GLY A 44 -12.07 -11.84 7.21
CA GLY A 44 -13.17 -12.62 6.62
C GLY A 44 -13.77 -12.03 5.34
N ILE A 45 -13.04 -11.16 4.62
CA ILE A 45 -13.52 -10.47 3.42
C ILE A 45 -13.27 -11.35 2.19
N LYS A 46 -14.30 -11.57 1.37
CA LYS A 46 -14.23 -12.46 0.20
C LYS A 46 -13.89 -11.73 -1.09
N GLN A 47 -14.27 -10.45 -1.20
CA GLN A 47 -14.09 -9.66 -2.41
C GLN A 47 -12.94 -8.68 -2.29
N LYS A 48 -12.03 -8.68 -3.28
CA LYS A 48 -10.87 -7.77 -3.31
C LYS A 48 -11.28 -6.30 -3.33
N GLY A 49 -12.28 -5.96 -4.15
CA GLY A 49 -12.76 -4.58 -4.28
C GLY A 49 -13.34 -4.04 -2.96
N GLU A 50 -14.07 -4.88 -2.24
CA GLU A 50 -14.61 -4.56 -0.91
C GLU A 50 -13.47 -4.37 0.12
N ALA A 51 -12.47 -5.26 0.13
CA ALA A 51 -11.33 -5.11 1.01
C ALA A 51 -10.60 -3.77 0.75
N MET A 52 -10.37 -3.44 -0.51
CA MET A 52 -9.69 -2.20 -0.91
C MET A 52 -10.48 -0.95 -0.54
N SER A 53 -11.79 -0.91 -0.83
CA SER A 53 -12.62 0.24 -0.49
C SER A 53 -12.74 0.44 1.02
N LEU A 54 -12.91 -0.66 1.79
CA LEU A 54 -12.94 -0.60 3.25
C LEU A 54 -11.61 -0.11 3.83
N MET A 55 -10.48 -0.58 3.34
CA MET A 55 -9.17 -0.12 3.82
C MET A 55 -8.98 1.39 3.57
N LEU A 56 -9.27 1.87 2.35
CA LEU A 56 -9.14 3.28 2.01
C LEU A 56 -10.03 4.18 2.88
N ILE A 57 -11.31 3.83 3.00
CA ILE A 57 -12.28 4.62 3.77
C ILE A 57 -11.93 4.63 5.26
N ASN A 58 -11.61 3.47 5.83
CA ASN A 58 -11.30 3.39 7.26
C ASN A 58 -9.97 4.07 7.58
N LEU A 59 -8.93 3.92 6.75
CA LEU A 59 -7.65 4.63 6.95
C LEU A 59 -7.82 6.14 6.88
N ALA A 60 -8.66 6.64 5.96
CA ALA A 60 -8.95 8.07 5.85
C ALA A 60 -9.77 8.62 7.02
N ALA A 61 -10.58 7.78 7.68
CA ALA A 61 -11.37 8.17 8.85
C ALA A 61 -10.60 8.13 10.18
N MET A 62 -9.44 7.47 10.22
CA MET A 62 -8.59 7.41 11.41
C MET A 62 -7.89 8.75 11.68
N PRO A 63 -7.59 9.06 12.96
CA PRO A 63 -6.64 10.12 13.29
C PRO A 63 -5.30 9.90 12.59
N ALA A 64 -4.63 11.00 12.21
CA ALA A 64 -3.41 10.95 11.40
C ALA A 64 -2.31 10.09 12.03
N GLU A 65 -2.18 10.13 13.36
CA GLU A 65 -1.18 9.36 14.10
C GLU A 65 -1.42 7.86 14.00
N GLN A 66 -2.68 7.44 13.87
CA GLN A 66 -3.07 6.03 13.80
C GLN A 66 -2.93 5.48 12.37
N SER A 67 -3.16 6.30 11.34
CA SER A 67 -3.01 5.90 9.94
C SER A 67 -1.58 6.07 9.41
N ALA A 68 -0.77 6.96 10.02
CA ALA A 68 0.60 7.24 9.58
C ALA A 68 1.49 6.00 9.38
N PRO A 69 1.46 4.96 10.25
CA PRO A 69 2.29 3.77 10.06
C PRO A 69 1.99 3.02 8.75
N ALA A 70 0.77 3.09 8.22
CA ALA A 70 0.41 2.44 6.96
C ALA A 70 1.06 3.10 5.72
N PHE A 71 1.53 4.35 5.86
CA PHE A 71 2.22 5.11 4.81
C PHE A 71 3.71 5.32 5.08
N ALA A 72 4.21 4.82 6.21
CA ALA A 72 5.61 4.93 6.56
C ALA A 72 6.47 4.07 5.62
N ILE A 73 7.55 4.64 5.09
CA ILE A 73 8.58 3.87 4.39
C ILE A 73 9.20 2.92 5.44
N PRO A 74 9.31 1.61 5.17
CA PRO A 74 9.93 0.68 6.11
C PRO A 74 11.39 1.10 6.35
N ARG A 75 11.66 1.76 7.47
CA ARG A 75 13.02 2.05 7.91
C ARG A 75 13.45 0.94 8.83
N HIS A 76 14.56 0.31 8.49
CA HIS A 76 15.19 -0.68 9.35
C HIS A 76 16.02 0.17 10.32
N GLU A 77 15.65 0.19 11.60
CA GLU A 77 16.47 0.85 12.60
C GLU A 77 17.77 0.03 12.75
N ILE A 78 18.89 0.61 12.35
CA ILE A 78 20.21 -0.02 12.49
C ILE A 78 20.70 0.34 13.88
N HIS A 79 20.64 -0.62 14.80
CA HIS A 79 21.31 -0.49 16.09
C HIS A 79 22.79 -0.86 15.93
N ILE A 80 23.66 0.13 16.06
CA ILE A 80 25.11 -0.08 16.12
C ILE A 80 25.46 -0.48 17.55
N SER A 81 26.09 -1.64 17.75
CA SER A 81 26.60 -2.04 19.06
C SER A 81 27.77 -1.14 19.47
N GLU A 82 27.99 -0.98 20.77
CA GLU A 82 29.10 -0.15 21.29
C GLU A 82 30.48 -0.58 20.72
N SER A 83 30.68 -1.89 20.53
CA SER A 83 31.89 -2.43 19.92
C SER A 83 32.10 -1.92 18.49
N VAL A 84 31.06 -1.96 17.66
CA VAL A 84 31.12 -1.50 16.26
C VAL A 84 31.23 0.03 16.20
N ALA A 85 30.61 0.76 17.14
CA ALA A 85 30.76 2.21 17.22
C ALA A 85 32.21 2.62 17.51
N ARG A 86 32.91 1.87 18.38
CA ARG A 86 34.32 2.11 18.69
C ARG A 86 35.23 1.85 17.49
N GLU A 87 35.02 0.73 16.79
CA GLU A 87 35.78 0.41 15.57
C GLU A 87 35.58 1.45 14.46
N LEU A 88 34.36 1.95 14.27
CA LEU A 88 34.08 3.00 13.29
C LEU A 88 34.73 4.33 13.65
N ALA A 89 34.79 4.68 14.95
CA ALA A 89 35.45 5.90 15.40
C ALA A 89 36.98 5.85 15.19
N GLU A 90 37.59 4.68 15.40
CA GLU A 90 39.01 4.44 15.11
C GLU A 90 39.30 4.45 13.59
N PHE A 91 38.37 3.93 12.78
CA PHE A 91 38.47 3.97 11.32
C PHE A 91 38.36 5.38 10.73
N VAL A 92 37.64 6.29 11.39
CA VAL A 92 37.43 7.69 10.95
C VAL A 92 38.49 8.64 11.56
N ALA A 93 39.53 8.14 12.21
CA ALA A 93 40.60 9.01 12.73
C ALA A 93 41.38 9.74 11.60
N PRO A 94 41.80 11.00 11.85
CA PRO A 94 41.72 12.11 10.90
C PRO A 94 42.93 12.27 9.97
N ASP A 95 42.74 13.09 8.92
CA ASP A 95 43.71 13.57 7.93
C ASP A 95 45.11 13.80 8.53
N GLU A 96 46.14 13.34 7.82
CA GLU A 96 47.55 13.61 8.15
C GLU A 96 47.77 15.13 8.30
N PRO A 97 48.31 15.62 9.43
CA PRO A 97 48.71 17.01 9.52
C PRO A 97 49.97 17.25 8.66
N GLU A 98 49.96 18.35 7.88
CA GLU A 98 51.07 18.88 7.07
C GLU A 98 52.40 19.01 7.83
#